data_AF-A0A258I9S3-F1
#
_entry.id   AF-A0A258I9S3-F1
#
_cell.length_a   1.000
_cell.length_b   1.000
_cell.length_c   1.000
_cell.angle_alpha   90.00
_cell.angle_beta   90.00
_cell.angle_gamma   90.00
#
_symmetry.space_group_name_H-M   'P 1'
#
loop_
_entity.id
_entity.type
_entity.pdbx_description
1 polymer ?
#
loop_
_entity_poly.entity_id
_entity_poly.type
_entity_poly.pdbx_seq_one_letter_code
_entity_poly.pdbx_strand_id
1 'polypeptide(L)'
;MAGTVVSPDYRPAKFGLTEPADELAGTAFIPDEQWDARDVKGTYTGIADILDFARRMEIKPAIVAGRWQKTHRDYRKFSKLLGHGTVRPCLEDLLPSAI
;
A
#
# COMPACT_ATOMS: atom_id res chain seq x y z
N MET A 1 29.54 0.55 -4.05
CA MET A 1 29.13 1.86 -4.57
C MET A 1 28.32 1.62 -5.84
N ALA A 2 27.03 1.31 -5.72
CA ALA A 2 26.15 1.14 -6.88
C ALA A 2 25.07 2.22 -6.78
N GLY A 3 25.25 3.29 -7.56
CA GLY A 3 24.26 4.36 -7.67
C GLY A 3 23.08 3.87 -8.51
N THR A 4 21.88 3.98 -7.96
CA THR A 4 20.63 3.80 -8.69
C THR A 4 20.55 4.88 -9.76
N VAL A 5 20.59 4.48 -11.03
CA VAL A 5 20.31 5.37 -12.15
C VAL A 5 18.79 5.60 -12.16
N VAL A 6 18.34 6.62 -11.44
CA VAL A 6 16.99 7.16 -11.63
C VAL A 6 17.02 7.87 -12.98
N SER A 7 16.22 7.41 -13.95
CA SER A 7 16.10 8.07 -15.24
C SER A 7 15.81 9.57 -15.04
N PRO A 8 16.60 10.48 -15.64
CA PRO A 8 16.57 11.91 -15.34
C PRO A 8 15.24 12.60 -15.66
N ASP A 9 14.37 11.92 -16.43
CA ASP A 9 13.13 12.49 -16.95
C ASP A 9 11.85 11.96 -16.26
N TYR A 10 11.96 11.15 -15.20
CA TYR A 10 10.78 10.77 -14.41
C TYR A 10 10.28 11.96 -13.58
N ARG A 11 9.42 12.76 -14.19
CA ARG A 11 8.53 13.67 -13.48
C ARG A 11 7.19 12.96 -13.32
N PRO A 12 6.79 12.51 -12.12
CA PRO A 12 5.42 12.09 -11.94
C PRO A 12 4.57 13.32 -12.27
N ALA A 13 3.77 13.22 -13.34
CA ALA A 13 2.91 14.31 -13.75
C ALA A 13 1.98 14.58 -12.56
N LYS A 14 2.16 15.73 -11.90
CA LYS A 14 1.25 16.22 -10.87
C LYS A 14 -0.06 16.63 -11.54
N PHE A 15 -0.81 15.66 -12.04
CA PHE A 15 -2.22 15.85 -12.29
C PHE A 15 -2.90 15.87 -10.92
N GLY A 16 -3.72 16.88 -10.66
CA GLY A 16 -4.57 16.98 -9.46
C GLY A 16 -5.68 15.92 -9.41
N LEU A 17 -5.42 14.71 -9.93
CA LEU A 17 -6.31 13.55 -10.02
C LEU A 17 -5.88 12.42 -9.08
N THR A 18 -4.74 12.55 -8.38
CA THR A 18 -4.23 11.53 -7.45
C THR A 18 -5.08 11.41 -6.19
N GLU A 19 -5.58 12.52 -5.63
CA GLU A 19 -6.45 12.46 -4.44
C GLU A 19 -7.77 11.70 -4.71
N PRO A 20 -8.53 12.03 -5.78
CA PRO A 20 -9.73 11.25 -6.13
C PRO A 20 -9.43 9.78 -6.44
N ALA A 21 -8.29 9.49 -7.08
CA ALA A 21 -7.90 8.12 -7.42
C ALA A 21 -7.47 7.31 -6.18
N ASP A 22 -6.75 7.94 -5.25
CA ASP A 22 -6.33 7.33 -3.98
C ASP A 22 -7.54 7.07 -3.08
N GLU A 23 -8.50 7.99 -3.05
CA GLU A 23 -9.79 7.80 -2.38
C GLU A 23 -10.58 6.66 -3.03
N LEU A 24 -10.76 6.69 -4.35
CA LEU A 24 -11.48 5.64 -5.10
C LEU A 24 -10.84 4.26 -4.90
N ALA A 25 -9.51 4.15 -4.97
CA ALA A 25 -8.82 2.89 -4.71
C ALA A 25 -8.98 2.45 -3.25
N GLY A 26 -8.89 3.40 -2.31
CA GLY A 26 -9.07 3.15 -0.88
C GLY A 26 -10.43 2.56 -0.54
N THR A 27 -11.52 3.12 -1.09
CA THR A 27 -12.89 2.66 -0.89
C THR A 27 -13.22 1.42 -1.72
N ALA A 28 -12.65 1.28 -2.93
CA ALA A 28 -12.90 0.12 -3.79
C ALA A 28 -12.28 -1.17 -3.25
N PHE A 29 -11.08 -1.10 -2.65
CA PHE A 29 -10.42 -2.30 -2.10
C PHE A 29 -10.89 -2.65 -0.68
N ILE A 30 -11.29 -1.63 0.09
CA ILE A 30 -11.75 -1.80 1.46
C ILE A 30 -12.96 -0.88 1.66
N PRO A 31 -14.20 -1.39 1.53
CA PRO A 31 -15.38 -0.58 1.80
C PRO A 31 -15.38 -0.09 3.25
N ASP A 32 -15.83 1.15 3.46
CA ASP A 32 -15.80 1.81 4.77
C ASP A 32 -16.62 1.04 5.81
N GLU A 33 -17.73 0.41 5.42
CA GLU A 33 -18.55 -0.41 6.32
C GLU A 33 -17.77 -1.62 6.85
N GLN A 34 -16.97 -2.26 5.99
CA GLN A 34 -16.16 -3.43 6.36
C GLN A 34 -14.93 -3.03 7.17
N TRP A 35 -14.35 -1.87 6.85
CA TRP A 35 -13.28 -1.27 7.63
C TRP A 35 -13.74 -0.92 9.04
N ASP A 36 -14.80 -0.13 9.15
CA ASP A 36 -15.32 0.40 10.41
C ASP A 36 -15.80 -0.72 11.32
N ALA A 37 -16.48 -1.74 10.78
CA ALA A 37 -16.91 -2.91 11.56
C ALA A 37 -15.76 -3.68 12.21
N ARG A 38 -14.55 -3.64 11.63
CA ARG A 38 -13.35 -4.33 12.14
C ARG A 38 -12.40 -3.41 12.91
N ASP A 39 -12.26 -2.15 12.49
CA ASP A 39 -11.35 -1.16 13.10
C ASP A 39 -11.94 -0.50 14.35
N VAL A 40 -13.17 -0.88 14.78
CA VAL A 40 -13.81 -0.37 16.00
C VAL A 40 -12.82 -0.38 17.18
N LYS A 41 -12.38 0.81 17.61
CA LYS A 41 -11.50 1.03 18.77
C LYS A 41 -10.09 0.43 18.66
N GLY A 42 -9.53 0.30 17.45
CA GLY A 42 -8.14 -0.15 17.28
C GLY A 42 -7.93 -1.65 17.51
N THR A 43 -8.94 -2.46 17.16
CA THR A 43 -8.90 -3.94 17.17
C THR A 43 -7.68 -4.51 16.44
N TYR A 44 -7.13 -3.78 15.46
CA TYR A 44 -5.85 -4.14 14.84
C TYR A 44 -4.68 -3.88 15.81
N THR A 45 -4.52 -4.80 16.76
CA THR A 45 -3.49 -4.75 17.78
C THR A 45 -2.14 -5.21 17.23
N GLY A 46 -2.14 -6.21 16.34
CA GLY A 46 -0.94 -6.84 15.81
C GLY A 46 -0.95 -7.11 14.31
N ILE A 47 0.21 -7.57 13.81
CA ILE A 47 0.38 -7.94 12.39
C ILE A 47 -0.59 -9.06 11.98
N ALA A 48 -0.87 -10.01 12.89
CA ALA A 48 -1.79 -11.11 12.62
C ALA A 48 -3.20 -10.62 12.26
N ASP A 49 -3.69 -9.57 12.92
CA ASP A 49 -5.02 -9.00 12.66
C ASP A 49 -5.09 -8.38 11.26
N ILE A 50 -4.02 -7.66 10.87
CA ILE A 50 -3.87 -7.09 9.52
C ILE A 50 -3.82 -8.20 8.46
N LEU A 51 -3.10 -9.29 8.73
CA LEU A 51 -2.99 -10.43 7.83
C LEU A 51 -4.31 -11.21 7.70
N ASP A 52 -5.04 -11.41 8.79
CA ASP A 52 -6.36 -12.08 8.79
C ASP A 52 -7.36 -11.26 7.98
N PHE A 53 -7.43 -9.96 8.20
CA PHE A 53 -8.30 -9.08 7.43
C PHE A 53 -7.94 -9.03 5.96
N ALA A 54 -6.65 -8.86 5.64
CA ALA A 54 -6.15 -8.87 4.27
C ALA A 54 -6.50 -10.18 3.54
N ARG A 55 -6.39 -11.33 4.23
CA ARG A 55 -6.76 -12.63 3.69
C ARG A 55 -8.26 -12.74 3.40
N ARG A 56 -9.11 -12.30 4.33
CA ARG A 56 -10.58 -12.35 4.17
C ARG A 56 -11.07 -11.47 3.02
N MET A 57 -10.40 -10.34 2.81
CA MET A 57 -10.71 -9.38 1.77
C MET A 57 -9.98 -9.68 0.44
N GLU A 58 -9.14 -10.72 0.40
CA GLU A 58 -8.29 -11.06 -0.74
C GLU A 58 -7.40 -9.91 -1.25
N ILE A 59 -6.99 -9.01 -0.35
CA ILE A 59 -6.14 -7.85 -0.64
C ILE A 59 -4.74 -8.03 -0.05
N LYS A 60 -3.78 -7.27 -0.58
CA LYS A 60 -2.41 -7.29 -0.05
C LYS A 60 -2.36 -6.66 1.36
N PRO A 61 -1.65 -7.27 2.33
CA PRO A 61 -1.51 -6.72 3.68
C PRO A 61 -0.94 -5.30 3.74
N ALA A 62 -0.12 -4.93 2.75
CA ALA A 62 0.42 -3.58 2.63
C ALA A 62 -0.69 -2.50 2.48
N ILE A 63 -1.79 -2.83 1.78
CA ILE A 63 -2.90 -1.90 1.57
C ILE A 63 -3.63 -1.65 2.91
N VAL A 64 -3.91 -2.73 3.63
CA VAL A 64 -4.56 -2.69 4.95
C VAL A 64 -3.68 -1.95 5.97
N ALA A 65 -2.38 -2.28 6.01
CA ALA A 65 -1.41 -1.62 6.87
C ALA A 65 -1.33 -0.12 6.58
N GLY A 66 -1.24 0.27 5.30
CA GLY A 66 -1.17 1.68 4.89
C GLY A 66 -2.42 2.46 5.27
N ARG A 67 -3.61 1.87 5.07
CA ARG A 67 -4.88 2.46 5.52
C ARG A 67 -4.90 2.64 7.04
N TRP A 68 -4.49 1.63 7.81
CA TRP A 68 -4.42 1.72 9.26
C TRP A 68 -3.51 2.86 9.75
N GLN A 69 -2.32 2.98 9.16
CA GLN A 69 -1.37 4.07 9.48
C GLN A 69 -1.98 5.44 9.19
N LYS A 70 -2.68 5.61 8.07
CA LYS A 70 -3.37 6.86 7.71
C LYS A 70 -4.48 7.20 8.71
N THR A 71 -5.29 6.21 9.09
CA THR A 71 -6.39 6.39 10.06
C THR A 71 -5.88 6.78 11.45
N HIS A 72 -4.83 6.11 11.93
CA HIS A 72 -4.32 6.29 13.30
C HIS A 72 -3.17 7.29 13.42
N ARG A 73 -2.68 7.82 12.28
CA ARG A 73 -1.49 8.69 12.20
C ARG A 73 -0.23 8.07 12.83
N ASP A 74 -0.14 6.74 12.87
CA ASP A 74 1.03 6.00 13.37
C ASP A 74 1.68 5.23 12.21
N TYR A 75 2.64 5.90 11.56
CA TYR A 75 3.38 5.37 10.42
C TYR A 75 4.52 4.42 10.79
N ARG A 76 4.77 4.21 12.10
CA ARG A 76 5.81 3.27 12.56
C ARG A 76 5.24 1.88 12.69
N LYS A 77 4.01 1.76 13.19
CA LYS A 77 3.32 0.47 13.32
C LYS A 77 3.08 -0.14 11.94
N PHE A 78 3.27 -1.45 11.82
CA PHE A 78 3.08 -2.20 10.57
C PHE A 78 3.99 -1.82 9.38
N SER A 79 4.99 -0.97 9.58
CA SER A 79 6.02 -0.63 8.57
C SER A 79 6.66 -1.86 7.92
N LYS A 80 6.82 -2.96 8.66
CA LYS A 80 7.32 -4.25 8.14
C LYS A 80 6.45 -4.85 7.03
N LEU A 81 5.15 -4.53 6.99
CA LEU A 81 4.21 -5.01 5.97
C LEU A 81 4.20 -4.15 4.70
N LEU A 82 4.77 -2.93 4.76
CA LEU A 82 4.80 -1.98 3.65
C LEU A 82 6.01 -2.15 2.73
N GLY A 83 6.94 -3.04 3.08
CA GLY A 83 8.14 -3.28 2.26
C GLY A 83 9.07 -2.07 2.22
N HIS A 84 9.55 -1.62 3.38
CA HIS A 84 10.64 -0.64 3.38
C HIS A 84 11.96 -1.31 2.97
N GLY A 85 12.61 -0.78 1.93
CA GLY A 85 14.00 -1.10 1.58
C GLY A 85 14.21 -1.99 0.35
N THR A 86 13.15 -2.48 -0.30
CA THR A 86 13.26 -3.22 -1.56
C THR A 86 12.69 -2.39 -2.71
N VAL A 87 13.56 -1.92 -3.61
CA VAL A 87 13.14 -1.41 -4.92
C VAL A 87 12.40 -2.56 -5.60
N ARG A 88 11.11 -2.37 -5.90
CA ARG A 88 10.40 -3.35 -6.73
C ARG A 88 11.03 -3.29 -8.12
N PRO A 89 11.34 -4.44 -8.75
CA PRO A 89 11.79 -4.42 -10.13
C PRO A 89 10.78 -3.64 -10.97
N CYS A 90 11.29 -2.85 -11.94
CA CYS A 90 10.41 -2.19 -12.88
C CYS A 90 9.59 -3.26 -13.62
N LEU A 91 8.39 -2.91 -14.07
CA LEU A 91 7.55 -3.84 -14.82
C LEU A 91 8.29 -4.35 -16.07
N GLU A 92 9.06 -3.49 -16.72
CA GLU A 92 9.97 -3.84 -17.81
C GLU A 92 11.02 -4.89 -17.44
N ASP A 93 11.51 -4.91 -16.19
CA ASP A 93 12.51 -5.89 -15.73
C ASP A 93 11.90 -7.29 -15.52
N LEU A 94 10.57 -7.37 -15.40
CA LEU A 94 9.82 -8.61 -15.22
C LEU A 94 9.33 -9.22 -16.54
N LEU A 95 9.37 -8.45 -17.62
CA LEU A 95 9.06 -8.96 -18.94
C LEU A 95 10.36 -9.51 -19.55
N PRO A 96 10.46 -10.82 -19.86
CA PRO A 96 11.57 -11.28 -20.68
C PRO A 96 11.53 -10.47 -21.97
N SER A 97 12.66 -9.84 -22.32
CA SER A 97 12.80 -9.11 -23.57
C SER A 97 12.36 -10.05 -24.68
N ALA A 98 11.21 -9.76 -25.28
CA ALA A 98 10.68 -10.55 -26.38
C ALA A 98 11.78 -10.63 -27.45
N ILE A 99 12.18 -11.86 -27.76
CA ILE A 99 13.07 -12.23 -28.87
C ILE A 99 12.36 -11.93 -30.19
#